data_AF-A0A659UPX9-F1
#
_entry.id   AF-A0A659UPX9-F1
#
_cell.length_a   1.000
_cell.length_b   1.000
_cell.length_c   1.000
_cell.angle_alpha   90.00
_cell.angle_beta   90.00
_cell.angle_gamma   90.00
#
_symmetry.space_group_name_H-M   'P 1'
#
loop_
_entity.id
_entity.type
_entity.pdbx_description
1 polymer ?
#
loop_
_entity_poly.entity_id
_entity_poly.type
_entity_poly.pdbx_seq_one_letter_code
_entity_poly.pdbx_strand_id
1 'polypeptide(L)'
;PPHVKFIFATTEIRKVPITVLSRCQRFDLRRIDAGALVAHLSSIAGKEGISVDDDALAMIARAAEGSARDSLSILDQAIAHGAGSVSAEAVRAMLGLADRARIVDLFEHVMKGDVAAALGEFRAQYDTGADP
;
A
#
# COMPACT_ATOMS: atom_id res chain seq x y z
N PRO A 1 19.61 36.14 5.98
CA PRO A 1 20.25 36.60 4.73
C PRO A 1 19.33 36.39 3.51
N PRO A 2 19.36 37.26 2.49
CA PRO A 2 18.45 37.18 1.34
C PRO A 2 18.60 35.91 0.47
N HIS A 3 19.73 35.20 0.59
CA HIS A 3 19.97 33.93 -0.09
C HIS A 3 19.39 32.70 0.64
N VAL A 4 18.95 32.84 1.89
CA VAL A 4 18.43 31.73 2.67
C VAL A 4 16.95 31.53 2.36
N LYS A 5 16.59 30.30 1.99
CA LYS A 5 15.20 29.85 1.83
C LYS A 5 14.88 28.85 2.91
N PHE A 6 13.70 28.97 3.50
CA PHE A 6 13.19 28.01 4.47
C PHE A 6 12.06 27.21 3.85
N ILE A 7 12.12 25.89 4.01
CA ILE A 7 11.05 24.96 3.63
C ILE A 7 10.68 24.20 4.89
N PHE A 8 9.44 24.36 5.33
CA PHE A 8 8.91 23.69 6.50
C PHE A 8 7.88 22.64 6.05
N ALA A 9 7.91 21.47 6.67
CA ALA A 9 6.95 20.39 6.45
C ALA A 9 6.36 19.95 7.80
N THR A 10 5.05 19.73 7.86
CA THR A 10 4.34 19.24 9.06
C THR A 10 3.13 18.41 8.66
N THR A 11 2.84 17.39 9.45
CA THR A 11 1.58 16.62 9.37
C THR A 11 0.50 17.17 10.30
N GLU A 12 0.86 18.09 11.22
CA GLU A 12 -0.02 18.63 12.26
C GLU A 12 -0.05 20.16 12.22
N ILE A 13 -0.70 20.73 11.20
CA ILE A 13 -0.73 22.19 10.97
C ILE A 13 -1.23 22.99 12.17
N ARG A 14 -2.12 22.42 12.99
CA ARG A 14 -2.70 23.08 14.18
C ARG A 14 -1.71 23.26 15.33
N LYS A 15 -0.60 22.50 15.33
CA LYS A 15 0.48 22.64 16.33
C LYS A 15 1.48 23.74 15.94
N VAL A 16 1.41 24.25 14.71
CA VAL A 16 2.32 25.31 14.25
C VAL A 16 1.84 26.67 14.76
N PRO A 17 2.68 27.46 15.43
CA PRO A 17 2.31 28.78 15.91
C PRO A 17 1.88 29.72 14.77
N ILE A 18 0.85 30.54 15.03
CA ILE A 18 0.33 31.48 14.03
C ILE A 18 1.38 32.50 13.55
N THR A 19 2.40 32.77 14.37
CA THR A 19 3.53 33.65 14.05
C THR A 19 4.42 33.11 12.92
N VAL A 20 4.49 31.79 12.75
CA VAL A 20 5.19 31.14 11.64
C VAL A 20 4.26 31.07 10.42
N LEU A 21 2.99 30.70 10.64
CA LEU A 21 1.99 30.59 9.56
C LEU A 21 1.76 31.92 8.83
N SER A 22 1.75 33.04 9.55
CA SER A 22 1.56 34.37 8.94
C SER A 22 2.74 34.84 8.08
N ARG A 23 3.89 34.16 8.17
CA ARG A 23 5.14 34.52 7.47
C ARG A 23 5.53 33.51 6.39
N CYS A 24 4.75 32.44 6.20
CA CYS A 24 5.05 31.36 5.26
C CYS A 24 3.95 31.25 4.20
N GLN A 25 4.34 31.01 2.94
CA GLN A 25 3.40 30.55 1.93
C GLN A 25 3.02 29.09 2.25
N ARG A 26 1.73 28.86 2.49
CA ARG A 26 1.21 27.52 2.78
C ARG A 26 0.87 26.79 1.49
N PHE A 27 1.28 25.53 1.44
CA PHE A 27 0.88 24.55 0.42
C PHE A 27 0.36 23.32 1.13
N ASP A 28 -0.88 22.91 0.81
CA ASP A 28 -1.48 21.69 1.35
C ASP A 28 -1.31 20.56 0.32
N LEU A 29 -0.45 19.58 0.65
CA LEU A 29 -0.25 18.39 -0.16
C LEU A 29 -1.28 17.33 0.24
N ARG A 30 -2.15 16.96 -0.69
CA ARG A 30 -3.16 15.91 -0.48
C ARG A 30 -2.61 14.55 -0.87
N ARG A 31 -3.22 13.49 -0.33
CA ARG A 31 -2.98 12.11 -0.78
C ARG A 31 -3.29 12.01 -2.27
N ILE A 32 -2.47 11.23 -2.98
CA ILE A 32 -2.62 10.99 -4.41
C ILE A 32 -3.78 10.01 -4.62
N ASP A 33 -4.58 10.26 -5.65
CA ASP A 33 -5.65 9.35 -6.04
C ASP A 33 -5.09 7.98 -6.47
N ALA A 34 -5.81 6.90 -6.15
CA ALA A 34 -5.36 5.54 -6.45
C ALA A 34 -5.15 5.30 -7.95
N GLY A 35 -6.03 5.84 -8.81
CA GLY A 35 -5.88 5.73 -10.26
C GLY A 35 -4.67 6.50 -10.77
N ALA A 36 -4.39 7.67 -10.19
CA ALA A 36 -3.18 8.44 -10.50
C ALA A 36 -1.90 7.70 -10.07
N LEU A 37 -1.90 7.01 -8.93
CA LEU A 37 -0.79 6.16 -8.52
C LEU A 37 -0.60 4.97 -9.47
N VAL A 38 -1.67 4.27 -9.85
CA VAL A 38 -1.58 3.15 -10.82
C VAL A 38 -0.97 3.63 -12.14
N ALA A 39 -1.45 4.74 -12.70
CA ALA A 39 -0.91 5.31 -13.93
C ALA A 39 0.57 5.72 -13.78
N HIS A 40 0.94 6.27 -12.62
CA HIS A 40 2.32 6.63 -12.33
C HIS A 40 3.24 5.41 -12.27
N LEU A 41 2.85 4.36 -11.54
CA LEU A 41 3.62 3.11 -11.42
C LEU A 41 3.72 2.39 -12.77
N SER A 42 2.63 2.31 -13.53
CA SER A 42 2.61 1.74 -14.89
C SER A 42 3.60 2.46 -15.81
N SER A 43 3.64 3.80 -15.76
CA SER A 43 4.61 4.59 -16.54
C SER A 43 6.05 4.29 -16.15
N ILE A 44 6.33 4.06 -14.87
CA ILE A 44 7.69 3.74 -14.39
C ILE A 44 8.08 2.33 -14.80
N ALA A 45 7.23 1.34 -14.57
CA ALA A 45 7.46 -0.05 -14.99
C ALA A 45 7.73 -0.13 -16.51
N GLY A 46 6.96 0.61 -17.33
CA GLY A 46 7.19 0.68 -18.77
C GLY A 46 8.53 1.32 -19.16
N LYS A 47 9.01 2.33 -18.43
CA LYS A 47 10.33 2.95 -18.65
C LYS A 47 11.48 2.03 -18.26
N GLU A 48 11.28 1.18 -17.25
CA GLU A 48 12.27 0.21 -16.79
C GLU A 48 12.22 -1.11 -17.55
N GLY A 49 11.24 -1.29 -18.44
CA GLY A 49 11.08 -2.50 -19.25
C GLY A 49 10.59 -3.70 -18.43
N ILE A 50 9.87 -3.45 -17.35
CA ILE A 50 9.39 -4.47 -16.42
C ILE A 50 7.92 -4.77 -16.73
N SER A 51 7.59 -6.05 -16.87
CA SER A 51 6.20 -6.49 -17.02
C SER A 51 5.52 -6.55 -15.66
N VAL A 52 4.40 -5.84 -15.50
CA VAL A 52 3.62 -5.81 -14.25
C VAL A 52 2.14 -5.97 -14.56
N ASP A 53 1.44 -6.85 -13.84
CA ASP A 53 0.00 -7.02 -13.99
C ASP A 53 -0.77 -5.77 -13.50
N ASP A 54 -1.84 -5.39 -14.19
CA ASP A 54 -2.69 -4.26 -13.79
C ASP A 54 -3.28 -4.45 -12.37
N ASP A 55 -3.67 -5.68 -12.03
CA ASP A 55 -4.17 -6.03 -10.70
C ASP A 55 -3.09 -5.90 -9.62
N ALA A 56 -1.82 -6.18 -9.96
CA ALA A 56 -0.69 -5.97 -9.06
C ALA A 56 -0.51 -4.48 -8.77
N LEU A 57 -0.51 -3.64 -9.81
CA LEU A 57 -0.43 -2.18 -9.66
C LEU A 57 -1.57 -1.63 -8.79
N ALA A 58 -2.80 -2.12 -9.00
CA ALA A 58 -3.96 -1.72 -8.20
C ALA A 58 -3.83 -2.15 -6.72
N MET A 59 -3.27 -3.32 -6.45
CA MET A 59 -2.97 -3.76 -5.07
C MET A 59 -1.91 -2.87 -4.41
N ILE A 60 -0.83 -2.55 -5.12
CA ILE A 60 0.24 -1.68 -4.61
C ILE A 60 -0.28 -0.28 -4.32
N ALA A 61 -1.03 0.32 -5.26
CA ALA A 61 -1.59 1.66 -5.10
C ALA A 61 -2.54 1.76 -3.89
N ARG A 62 -3.33 0.71 -3.62
CA ARG A 62 -4.18 0.62 -2.42
C ARG A 62 -3.36 0.50 -1.14
N ALA A 63 -2.35 -0.36 -1.13
CA ALA A 63 -1.49 -0.58 0.04
C ALA A 63 -0.69 0.67 0.44
N ALA A 64 -0.33 1.50 -0.55
CA ALA A 64 0.41 2.75 -0.32
C ALA A 64 -0.44 3.93 0.16
N GLU A 65 -1.77 3.80 0.20
CA GLU A 65 -2.71 4.81 0.69
C GLU A 65 -2.47 6.24 0.16
N GLY A 66 -2.10 6.41 -1.11
CA GLY A 66 -1.86 7.73 -1.70
C GLY A 66 -0.45 8.31 -1.48
N SER A 67 0.49 7.53 -0.94
CA SER A 67 1.91 7.84 -0.85
C SER A 67 2.67 7.31 -2.06
N ALA A 68 3.18 8.19 -2.93
CA ALA A 68 4.00 7.79 -4.07
C ALA A 68 5.31 7.10 -3.66
N ARG A 69 5.88 7.49 -2.52
CA ARG A 69 7.10 6.88 -2.00
C ARG A 69 6.88 5.44 -1.59
N ASP A 70 5.81 5.18 -0.84
CA ASP A 70 5.52 3.83 -0.35
C ASP A 70 5.09 2.94 -1.51
N SER A 71 4.33 3.47 -2.48
CA SER A 71 3.96 2.71 -3.68
C SER A 71 5.17 2.28 -4.50
N LEU A 72 6.17 3.15 -4.65
CA LEU A 72 7.44 2.82 -5.31
C LEU A 72 8.22 1.78 -4.52
N SER A 73 8.33 1.96 -3.20
CA SER A 73 9.07 1.02 -2.33
C SER A 73 8.48 -0.40 -2.40
N ILE A 74 7.15 -0.51 -2.42
CA ILE A 74 6.44 -1.79 -2.58
C ILE A 74 6.67 -2.36 -3.99
N LEU A 75 6.60 -1.53 -5.04
CA LEU A 75 6.87 -1.98 -6.41
C LEU A 75 8.29 -2.53 -6.55
N ASP A 76 9.30 -1.83 -6.03
CA ASP A 76 10.70 -2.28 -6.05
C ASP A 76 10.87 -3.62 -5.34
N GLN A 77 10.21 -3.81 -4.20
CA GLN A 77 10.23 -5.09 -3.47
C GLN A 77 9.59 -6.22 -4.29
N ALA A 78 8.50 -5.92 -5.00
CA ALA A 78 7.82 -6.89 -5.86
C ALA A 78 8.69 -7.27 -7.07
N ILE A 79 9.37 -6.29 -7.67
CA ILE A 79 10.32 -6.49 -8.77
C ILE A 79 11.46 -7.41 -8.32
N ALA A 80 12.02 -7.14 -7.13
CA ALA A 80 13.12 -7.92 -6.58
C ALA A 80 12.75 -9.41 -6.36
N HIS A 81 11.48 -9.69 -6.02
CA HIS A 81 10.98 -11.07 -5.86
C HIS A 81 10.54 -11.72 -7.18
N GLY A 82 10.09 -10.93 -8.16
CA GLY A 82 9.45 -11.40 -9.39
C GLY A 82 10.37 -11.79 -10.55
N ALA A 83 11.70 -11.74 -10.37
CA ALA A 83 12.69 -12.11 -11.38
C ALA A 83 12.45 -11.51 -12.80
N GLY A 84 11.95 -10.26 -12.86
CA GLY A 84 11.69 -9.53 -14.11
C GLY A 84 10.21 -9.41 -14.51
N SER A 85 9.30 -10.07 -13.80
CA SER A 85 7.85 -9.87 -13.97
C SER A 85 7.13 -9.82 -12.61
N VAL A 86 6.21 -8.88 -12.45
CA VAL A 86 5.45 -8.71 -11.21
C VAL A 86 4.01 -9.15 -11.42
N SER A 87 3.66 -10.31 -10.86
CA SER A 87 2.31 -10.84 -10.94
C SER A 87 1.43 -10.39 -9.77
N ALA A 88 0.11 -10.40 -9.99
CA ALA A 88 -0.87 -10.11 -8.94
C ALA A 88 -0.75 -11.06 -7.73
N GLU A 89 -0.45 -12.33 -7.98
CA GLU A 89 -0.29 -13.35 -6.94
C GLU A 89 0.95 -13.11 -6.08
N ALA A 90 2.08 -12.77 -6.71
CA ALA A 90 3.32 -12.46 -6.00
C ALA A 90 3.15 -11.24 -5.09
N VAL A 91 2.49 -10.18 -5.58
CA VAL A 91 2.18 -8.99 -4.78
C VAL A 91 1.21 -9.31 -3.64
N ARG A 92 0.19 -10.14 -3.88
CA ARG A 92 -0.76 -10.56 -2.84
C ARG A 92 -0.08 -11.31 -1.71
N ALA A 93 0.83 -12.23 -2.05
CA ALA A 93 1.62 -12.97 -1.07
C ALA A 93 2.57 -12.03 -0.29
N MET A 94 3.29 -11.16 -1.00
CA MET A 94 4.23 -10.21 -0.39
C MET A 94 3.55 -9.23 0.58
N LEU A 95 2.32 -8.79 0.26
CA LEU A 95 1.55 -7.88 1.11
C LEU A 95 0.73 -8.59 2.20
N GLY A 96 0.77 -9.92 2.29
CA GLY A 96 -0.07 -10.69 3.23
C GLY A 96 -1.58 -10.52 2.97
N LEU A 97 -1.97 -10.14 1.74
CA LEU A 97 -3.37 -9.92 1.40
C LEU A 97 -4.15 -11.22 1.20
N ALA A 98 -3.45 -12.34 0.96
CA ALA A 98 -4.04 -13.66 0.97
C ALA A 98 -4.62 -14.00 2.35
N ASP A 99 -3.92 -13.62 3.43
CA ASP A 99 -4.36 -13.87 4.80
C ASP A 99 -5.66 -13.10 5.12
N ARG A 100 -5.82 -11.87 4.59
CA ARG A 100 -7.06 -11.11 4.75
C ARG A 100 -8.27 -11.76 4.11
N ALA A 101 -8.13 -12.33 2.91
CA ALA A 101 -9.24 -13.03 2.26
C ALA A 101 -9.64 -14.28 3.07
N ARG A 102 -8.65 -15.03 3.54
CA ARG A 102 -8.85 -16.20 4.39
C ARG A 102 -9.52 -15.87 5.73
N ILE A 103 -9.18 -14.74 6.36
CA ILE A 103 -9.86 -14.26 7.57
C ILE A 103 -11.35 -13.98 7.29
N VAL A 104 -11.68 -13.39 6.13
CA VAL A 104 -13.08 -13.16 5.74
C VAL A 104 -13.82 -14.48 5.53
N ASP A 105 -13.18 -15.46 4.87
CA ASP A 105 -13.76 -16.79 4.64
C ASP A 105 -14.00 -17.52 5.98
N LEU A 106 -13.03 -17.46 6.90
CA LEU A 106 -13.18 -17.99 8.26
C LEU A 106 -14.38 -17.35 8.97
N PHE A 107 -14.52 -16.03 8.88
CA PHE A 107 -15.66 -15.32 9.45
C PHE A 107 -16.99 -15.76 8.83
N GLU A 108 -17.02 -16.00 7.52
CA GLU A 108 -18.20 -16.51 6.82
C GLU A 108 -18.59 -17.92 7.31
N HIS A 109 -17.64 -18.82 7.49
CA HIS A 109 -17.88 -20.16 8.05
C HIS A 109 -18.46 -20.08 9.47
N VAL A 110 -17.91 -19.20 10.32
CA VAL A 110 -18.42 -18.95 11.68
C VAL A 110 -19.85 -18.42 11.65
N MET A 111 -20.14 -17.43 10.78
CA MET A 111 -21.49 -16.86 10.66
C MET A 111 -22.52 -17.84 10.11
N LYS A 112 -22.11 -18.78 9.26
CA LYS A 112 -22.97 -19.88 8.78
C LYS A 112 -23.18 -20.99 9.80
N GLY A 113 -22.42 -21.01 10.89
CA GLY A 113 -22.44 -22.08 11.90
C GLY A 113 -21.78 -23.37 11.43
N ASP A 114 -20.96 -23.33 10.38
CA ASP A 114 -20.23 -24.48 9.88
C ASP A 114 -18.94 -24.68 10.69
N VAL A 115 -19.10 -25.33 11.86
CA VAL A 115 -18.03 -25.53 12.84
C VAL A 115 -16.87 -26.35 12.26
N ALA A 116 -17.17 -27.33 11.40
CA ALA A 116 -16.14 -28.19 10.82
C ALA A 116 -15.26 -27.42 9.84
N ALA A 117 -15.87 -26.64 8.93
CA ALA A 117 -15.14 -25.79 8.00
C ALA A 117 -14.38 -24.67 8.72
N ALA A 118 -15.00 -24.03 9.73
CA ALA A 118 -14.35 -22.97 10.50
C ALA A 118 -13.09 -23.47 11.24
N LEU A 119 -13.16 -24.61 11.92
CA LEU A 119 -12.00 -25.19 12.61
C LEU A 119 -10.91 -25.66 11.62
N GLY A 120 -11.31 -26.18 10.45
CA GLY A 120 -10.39 -26.55 9.38
C GLY A 120 -9.62 -25.35 8.85
N GLU A 121 -10.34 -24.27 8.53
CA GLU A 121 -9.74 -23.03 8.01
C GLU A 121 -8.87 -22.33 9.06
N PHE A 122 -9.32 -22.25 10.31
CA PHE A 122 -8.52 -21.71 11.42
C PHE A 122 -7.19 -22.45 11.59
N ARG A 123 -7.22 -23.78 11.58
CA ARG A 123 -6.01 -24.60 11.68
C ARG A 123 -5.08 -24.40 10.50
N ALA A 124 -5.62 -24.34 9.28
CA ALA A 124 -4.83 -24.09 8.09
C ALA A 124 -4.20 -22.69 8.06
N GLN A 125 -4.82 -21.68 8.68
CA GLN A 125 -4.22 -20.34 8.86
C GLN A 125 -3.12 -20.37 9.91
N TYR A 126 -3.36 -21.02 11.04
CA TYR A 126 -2.41 -21.18 12.13
C TYR A 126 -1.14 -21.92 11.68
N ASP A 127 -1.27 -23.01 10.93
CA ASP A 127 -0.15 -23.81 10.42
C ASP A 127 0.72 -23.03 9.41
N THR A 128 0.16 -22.01 8.75
CA THR A 128 0.89 -21.09 7.86
C THR A 128 1.53 -19.91 8.60
N GLY A 129 1.40 -19.84 9.94
CA GLY A 129 1.99 -18.79 10.77
C GLY A 129 1.22 -17.46 10.76
N ALA A 130 -0.04 -17.46 10.30
CA ALA A 130 -0.94 -16.33 10.50
C ALA A 130 -1.35 -16.26 11.99
N ASP A 131 -1.72 -15.07 12.47
CA ASP A 131 -2.37 -14.87 13.78
C ASP A 131 -3.88 -14.56 13.53
N PRO A 132 -4.70 -15.61 13.27
CA PRO A 132 -6.09 -15.49 12.84
C PRO A 132 -7.08 -15.07 13.93
#